data_AF-A0A512M9L2-F1
#
_entry.id   AF-A0A512M9L2-F1
#
_cell.length_a   1.000
_cell.length_b   1.000
_cell.length_c   1.000
_cell.angle_alpha   90.00
_cell.angle_beta   90.00
_cell.angle_gamma   90.00
#
_symmetry.space_group_name_H-M   'P 1'
#
loop_
_entity.id
_entity.type
_entity.pdbx_description
1 polymer ?
#
loop_
_entity_poly.entity_id
_entity_poly.type
_entity_poly.pdbx_seq_one_letter_code
_entity_poly.pdbx_strand_id
1 'polypeptide(L)'
;MPRLIMNTTKTTRRFISSLTAGVMMTLAFSVHAEPKALPAGTQRVPVVFSGGHETEGVDHGRPVKLIAAALGVKDEVFRDAFSNVHPAGPGSGGPTGEEARRNKKVLMDALGKHGITNERLDEVSNFYRYPPGRGNLWKTKPAEANALVKDGKVVGYEIVSGGAGYTTPPVVSVPGVSGASAQVTLSFGKDFDTNGSVSAIAIPKAEAK
;
A
#
# COMPACT_ATOMS: atom_id res chain seq x y z
N MET A 1 -71.79 1.40 38.60
CA MET A 1 -71.83 1.62 40.07
C MET A 1 -71.89 0.24 40.72
N PRO A 2 -71.10 -0.11 41.76
CA PRO A 2 -70.74 0.74 42.90
C PRO A 2 -69.23 0.81 43.25
N ARG A 3 -68.99 1.66 44.26
CA ARG A 3 -67.76 2.21 44.87
C ARG A 3 -67.54 1.53 46.24
N LEU A 4 -66.30 1.43 46.73
CA LEU A 4 -65.84 1.76 48.11
C LEU A 4 -64.31 1.52 48.19
N ILE A 5 -63.41 2.51 48.42
CA ILE A 5 -62.96 3.14 49.71
C ILE A 5 -62.19 2.11 50.60
N MET A 6 -61.04 2.29 51.27
CA MET A 6 -60.09 3.35 51.71
C MET A 6 -58.71 2.65 51.90
N ASN A 7 -57.56 3.23 51.53
CA ASN A 7 -56.66 4.11 52.30
C ASN A 7 -55.98 3.51 53.54
N THR A 8 -54.63 3.36 53.54
CA THR A 8 -53.75 3.61 54.71
C THR A 8 -52.24 3.71 54.33
N THR A 9 -51.74 4.95 54.43
CA THR A 9 -50.47 5.41 55.07
C THR A 9 -49.06 4.96 54.63
N LYS A 10 -48.29 6.01 54.28
CA LYS A 10 -46.90 6.35 54.68
C LYS A 10 -45.76 5.47 54.14
N THR A 11 -44.81 6.08 53.42
CA THR A 11 -43.55 6.56 54.02
C THR A 11 -42.67 7.25 52.98
N THR A 12 -42.27 8.46 53.31
CA THR A 12 -41.33 9.37 52.65
C THR A 12 -39.94 8.75 52.48
N ARG A 13 -39.34 8.86 51.28
CA ARG A 13 -37.89 9.10 51.16
C ARG A 13 -37.56 9.85 49.88
N ARG A 14 -37.19 11.12 50.06
CA ARG A 14 -36.51 11.95 49.07
C ARG A 14 -35.14 11.34 48.78
N PHE A 15 -34.81 11.16 47.50
CA PHE A 15 -33.43 11.16 47.03
C PHE A 15 -33.34 12.15 45.88
N ILE A 16 -32.76 13.31 46.18
CA ILE A 16 -32.26 14.27 45.21
C ILE A 16 -30.86 13.77 44.86
N SER A 17 -30.67 13.30 43.63
CA SER A 17 -29.35 13.04 43.09
C SER A 17 -29.15 13.96 41.89
N SER A 18 -28.51 15.08 42.16
CA SER A 18 -27.93 15.99 41.18
C SER A 18 -26.87 15.25 40.36
N LEU A 19 -27.12 15.04 39.06
CA LEU A 19 -26.11 14.55 38.13
C LEU A 19 -25.44 15.77 37.47
N THR A 20 -24.25 16.10 37.97
CA THR A 20 -23.36 17.12 37.42
C THR A 20 -22.84 16.63 36.06
N ALA A 21 -23.15 17.37 34.99
CA ALA A 21 -22.57 17.14 33.68
C ALA A 21 -21.10 17.59 33.68
N GLY A 22 -20.18 16.63 33.77
CA GLY A 22 -18.74 16.86 33.58
C GLY A 22 -18.41 16.90 32.09
N VAL A 23 -18.07 18.08 31.57
CA VAL A 23 -17.48 18.25 30.25
C VAL A 23 -16.03 17.77 30.32
N MET A 24 -15.78 16.56 29.84
CA MET A 24 -14.43 16.01 29.73
C MET A 24 -13.81 16.53 28.43
N MET A 25 -13.08 17.63 28.52
CA MET A 25 -12.31 18.18 27.40
C MET A 25 -11.07 17.30 27.19
N THR A 26 -11.17 16.37 26.23
CA THR A 26 -10.03 15.54 25.80
C THR A 26 -9.01 16.42 25.07
N LEU A 27 -7.91 16.73 25.75
CA LEU A 27 -6.69 17.26 25.14
C LEU A 27 -6.10 16.20 24.21
N ALA A 28 -6.30 16.37 22.91
CA ALA A 28 -5.58 15.61 21.90
C ALA A 28 -4.12 16.11 21.88
N PHE A 29 -3.20 15.33 22.45
CA PHE A 29 -1.78 15.51 22.23
C PHE A 29 -1.46 15.08 20.79
N SER A 30 -1.47 16.03 19.85
CA SER A 30 -0.85 15.82 18.55
C SER A 30 0.66 15.69 18.75
N VAL A 31 1.20 14.48 18.59
CA VAL A 31 2.63 14.25 18.42
C VAL A 31 3.02 14.79 17.04
N HIS A 32 3.22 16.11 16.95
CA HIS A 32 3.94 16.69 15.82
C HIS A 32 5.42 16.44 16.09
N ALA A 33 5.99 15.42 15.44
CA ALA A 33 7.44 15.31 15.35
C ALA A 33 7.94 16.56 14.62
N GLU A 34 8.63 17.45 15.34
CA GLU A 34 9.26 18.60 14.72
C GLU A 34 10.24 18.11 13.64
N PRO A 35 10.21 18.69 12.43
CA PRO A 35 11.13 18.30 11.38
C PRO A 35 12.56 18.50 11.90
N LYS A 36 13.36 17.41 11.87
CA LYS A 36 14.75 17.44 12.31
C LYS A 36 15.46 18.65 11.68
N ALA A 37 16.06 19.48 12.53
CA ALA A 37 16.81 20.65 12.09
C ALA A 37 17.91 20.22 11.12
N LEU A 38 17.97 20.89 9.97
CA LEU A 38 18.97 20.62 8.95
C LEU A 38 20.33 21.15 9.40
N PRO A 39 21.44 20.50 9.01
CA PRO A 39 22.77 21.08 9.17
C PRO A 39 22.85 22.46 8.50
N ALA A 40 23.66 23.37 9.07
CA ALA A 40 23.85 24.69 8.50
C ALA A 40 24.27 24.62 7.02
N GLY A 41 23.62 25.44 6.18
CA GLY A 41 23.83 25.48 4.74
C GLY A 41 23.19 24.34 3.95
N THR A 42 22.40 23.46 4.59
CA THR A 42 21.65 22.39 3.91
C THR A 42 20.20 22.81 3.67
N GLN A 43 19.72 22.60 2.45
CA GLN A 43 18.34 22.86 2.06
C GLN A 43 17.64 21.56 1.60
N ARG A 44 16.31 21.50 1.79
CA ARG A 44 15.46 20.46 1.20
C ARG A 44 15.10 20.87 -0.23
N VAL A 45 15.34 19.99 -1.18
CA VAL A 45 14.89 20.13 -2.57
C VAL A 45 13.97 18.95 -2.88
N PRO A 46 12.68 19.17 -3.20
CA PRO A 46 11.78 18.09 -3.59
C PRO A 46 12.35 17.32 -4.78
N VAL A 47 12.37 15.99 -4.69
CA VAL A 47 12.82 15.15 -5.80
C VAL A 47 11.69 14.88 -6.78
N VAL A 48 12.04 14.59 -8.02
CA VAL A 48 11.09 14.11 -9.04
C VAL A 48 11.39 12.65 -9.33
N PHE A 49 10.40 11.78 -9.10
CA PHE A 49 10.43 10.38 -9.47
C PHE A 49 9.85 10.17 -10.88
N SER A 50 10.46 9.28 -11.65
CA SER A 50 9.95 8.88 -12.97
C SER A 50 10.22 7.39 -13.24
N GLY A 51 9.32 6.74 -13.99
CA GLY A 51 9.40 5.30 -14.26
C GLY A 51 9.10 4.43 -13.03
N GLY A 52 9.65 3.21 -13.00
CA GLY A 52 9.55 2.31 -11.85
C GLY A 52 8.35 1.36 -11.89
N HIS A 53 7.69 1.25 -13.05
CA HIS A 53 6.52 0.40 -13.28
C HIS A 53 6.76 -0.62 -14.39
N GLU A 54 8.02 -0.86 -14.73
CA GLU A 54 8.38 -1.85 -15.73
C GLU A 54 8.17 -3.26 -15.16
N THR A 55 7.56 -4.14 -15.96
CA THR A 55 7.36 -5.56 -15.60
C THR A 55 8.44 -6.41 -16.24
N GLU A 56 8.70 -7.60 -15.68
CA GLU A 56 9.60 -8.54 -16.33
C GLU A 56 8.99 -9.07 -17.63
N GLY A 57 9.83 -9.34 -18.64
CA GLY A 57 9.35 -9.81 -19.95
C GLY A 57 8.55 -11.12 -19.86
N VAL A 58 8.95 -12.00 -18.93
CA VAL A 58 8.25 -13.27 -18.63
C VAL A 58 6.84 -13.05 -18.06
N ASP A 59 6.57 -11.89 -17.48
CA ASP A 59 5.27 -11.59 -16.89
C ASP A 59 4.29 -11.00 -17.92
N HIS A 60 4.75 -10.76 -19.16
CA HIS A 60 3.93 -10.28 -20.28
C HIS A 60 3.10 -9.03 -19.93
N GLY A 61 3.69 -8.09 -19.19
CA GLY A 61 3.02 -6.87 -18.74
C GLY A 61 2.28 -7.00 -17.40
N ARG A 62 2.26 -8.16 -16.74
CA ARG A 62 1.61 -8.29 -15.42
C ARG A 62 2.54 -7.86 -14.29
N PRO A 63 2.04 -7.16 -13.26
CA PRO A 63 2.85 -6.80 -12.09
C PRO A 63 2.99 -7.98 -11.10
N VAL A 64 3.63 -9.08 -11.54
CA VAL A 64 3.72 -10.31 -10.74
C VAL A 64 4.40 -10.06 -9.39
N LYS A 65 5.44 -9.23 -9.33
CA LYS A 65 6.09 -8.85 -8.06
C LYS A 65 5.10 -8.32 -7.01
N LEU A 66 4.21 -7.43 -7.44
CA LEU A 66 3.21 -6.84 -6.55
C LEU A 66 2.18 -7.88 -6.14
N ILE A 67 1.70 -8.69 -7.08
CA ILE A 67 0.69 -9.71 -6.82
C ILE A 67 1.23 -10.80 -5.89
N ALA A 68 2.40 -11.35 -6.18
CA ALA A 68 3.05 -12.38 -5.39
C ALA A 68 3.35 -11.89 -3.96
N ALA A 69 3.91 -10.69 -3.83
CA ALA A 69 4.14 -10.08 -2.53
C ALA A 69 2.85 -9.82 -1.74
N ALA A 70 1.80 -9.35 -2.41
CA ALA A 70 0.50 -9.13 -1.80
C ALA A 70 -0.14 -10.45 -1.30
N LEU A 71 0.12 -11.55 -1.98
CA LEU A 71 -0.25 -12.90 -1.57
C LEU A 71 0.68 -13.49 -0.50
N GLY A 72 1.87 -12.93 -0.32
CA GLY A 72 2.88 -13.42 0.60
C GLY A 72 3.64 -14.66 0.10
N VAL A 73 3.80 -14.79 -1.21
CA VAL A 73 4.57 -15.85 -1.85
C VAL A 73 5.69 -15.26 -2.70
N LYS A 74 6.66 -16.10 -3.10
CA LYS A 74 7.69 -15.73 -4.07
C LYS A 74 7.09 -15.58 -5.47
N ASP A 75 7.72 -14.77 -6.30
CA ASP A 75 7.31 -14.55 -7.69
C ASP A 75 7.23 -15.87 -8.49
N GLU A 76 8.21 -16.76 -8.28
CA GLU A 76 8.27 -18.06 -8.96
C GLU A 76 7.09 -18.95 -8.59
N VAL A 77 6.69 -18.97 -7.31
CA VAL A 77 5.52 -19.74 -6.85
C VAL A 77 4.25 -19.26 -7.55
N PHE A 78 4.10 -17.93 -7.71
CA PHE A 78 2.97 -17.37 -8.43
C PHE A 78 3.02 -17.72 -9.93
N ARG A 79 4.18 -17.59 -10.56
CA ARG A 79 4.38 -17.95 -11.99
C ARG A 79 4.08 -19.41 -12.26
N ASP A 80 4.60 -20.31 -11.43
CA ASP A 80 4.39 -21.75 -11.54
C ASP A 80 2.92 -22.13 -11.32
N ALA A 81 2.21 -21.47 -10.41
CA ALA A 81 0.78 -21.70 -10.25
C ALA A 81 -0.01 -21.31 -11.52
N PHE A 82 0.34 -20.19 -12.15
CA PHE A 82 -0.35 -19.67 -13.33
C PHE A 82 0.10 -20.31 -14.66
N SER A 83 1.27 -20.93 -14.73
CA SER A 83 1.72 -21.66 -15.93
C SER A 83 0.84 -22.88 -16.23
N ASN A 84 0.16 -23.41 -15.22
CA ASN A 84 -0.76 -24.55 -15.33
C ASN A 84 -2.21 -24.15 -15.67
N VAL A 85 -2.51 -22.84 -15.70
CA VAL A 85 -3.82 -22.30 -16.06
C VAL A 85 -3.95 -22.23 -17.57
N HIS A 86 -5.11 -22.62 -18.09
CA HIS A 86 -5.42 -22.55 -19.51
C HIS A 86 -6.37 -21.37 -19.75
N PRO A 87 -5.86 -20.15 -20.02
CA PRO A 87 -6.72 -18.99 -20.26
C PRO A 87 -7.56 -19.21 -21.52
N ALA A 88 -8.70 -18.55 -21.57
CA ALA A 88 -9.54 -18.54 -22.76
C ALA A 88 -8.76 -17.98 -23.94
N GLY A 89 -8.87 -18.63 -25.10
CA GLY A 89 -8.13 -18.23 -26.30
C GLY A 89 -8.45 -16.80 -26.73
N PRO A 90 -7.54 -16.14 -27.48
CA PRO A 90 -7.82 -14.83 -28.06
C PRO A 90 -9.15 -14.84 -28.85
N GLY A 91 -10.03 -13.86 -28.61
CA GLY A 91 -11.31 -13.75 -29.31
C GLY A 91 -12.45 -14.66 -28.82
N SER A 92 -12.23 -15.45 -27.76
CA SER A 92 -13.23 -16.38 -27.20
C SER A 92 -14.41 -15.73 -26.45
N GLY A 93 -14.35 -14.42 -26.19
CA GLY A 93 -15.31 -13.74 -25.30
C GLY A 93 -15.07 -13.98 -23.81
N GLY A 94 -13.99 -14.70 -23.44
CA GLY A 94 -13.64 -15.05 -22.06
C GLY A 94 -13.81 -16.55 -21.77
N PRO A 95 -13.41 -17.02 -20.57
CA PRO A 95 -13.52 -18.43 -20.22
C PRO A 95 -14.98 -18.83 -20.03
N THR A 96 -15.34 -20.03 -20.50
CA THR A 96 -16.60 -20.67 -20.11
C THR A 96 -16.63 -20.89 -18.60
N GLY A 97 -17.83 -21.04 -18.03
CA GLY A 97 -17.97 -21.32 -16.60
C GLY A 97 -17.23 -22.58 -16.14
N GLU A 98 -17.14 -23.61 -16.99
CA GLU A 98 -16.37 -24.81 -16.70
C GLU A 98 -14.86 -24.59 -16.74
N GLU A 99 -14.35 -23.88 -17.75
CA GLU A 99 -12.93 -23.53 -17.83
C GLU A 99 -12.50 -22.67 -16.64
N ALA A 100 -13.31 -21.68 -16.26
CA ALA A 100 -13.06 -20.86 -15.09
C ALA A 100 -12.94 -21.72 -13.82
N ARG A 101 -13.84 -22.69 -13.61
CA ARG A 101 -13.78 -23.62 -12.47
C ARG A 101 -12.54 -24.52 -12.51
N ARG A 102 -12.19 -25.08 -13.68
CA ARG A 102 -10.98 -25.91 -13.85
C ARG A 102 -9.72 -25.12 -13.52
N ASN A 103 -9.59 -23.92 -14.10
CA ASN A 103 -8.46 -23.04 -13.84
C ASN A 103 -8.39 -22.63 -12.37
N LYS A 104 -9.54 -22.32 -11.75
CA LYS A 104 -9.59 -21.98 -10.33
C LYS A 104 -9.15 -23.16 -9.47
N LYS A 105 -9.58 -24.38 -9.79
CA LYS A 105 -9.12 -25.59 -9.09
C LYS A 105 -7.60 -25.74 -9.16
N VAL A 106 -7.01 -25.61 -10.34
CA VAL A 106 -5.55 -25.67 -10.54
C VAL A 106 -4.82 -24.64 -9.67
N LEU A 107 -5.30 -23.39 -9.68
CA LEU A 107 -4.74 -22.33 -8.86
C LEU A 107 -4.84 -22.62 -7.36
N MET A 108 -5.97 -23.15 -6.89
CA MET A 108 -6.16 -23.46 -5.47
C MET A 108 -5.34 -24.68 -5.03
N ASP A 109 -5.14 -25.69 -5.89
CA ASP A 109 -4.28 -26.84 -5.60
C ASP A 109 -2.80 -26.43 -5.45
N ALA A 110 -2.37 -25.38 -6.17
CA ALA A 110 -1.01 -24.83 -6.08
C ALA A 110 -0.86 -23.83 -4.93
N LEU A 111 -1.68 -22.78 -4.91
CA LEU A 111 -1.56 -21.64 -3.99
C LEU A 111 -2.13 -21.93 -2.60
N GLY A 112 -3.12 -22.83 -2.50
CA GLY A 112 -3.73 -23.20 -1.22
C GLY A 112 -2.73 -23.79 -0.22
N LYS A 113 -1.68 -24.47 -0.72
CA LYS A 113 -0.56 -24.98 0.10
C LYS A 113 0.23 -23.86 0.80
N HIS A 114 0.13 -22.64 0.29
CA HIS A 114 0.74 -21.44 0.86
C HIS A 114 -0.24 -20.62 1.71
N GLY A 115 -1.42 -21.18 2.01
CA GLY A 115 -2.46 -20.50 2.80
C GLY A 115 -3.24 -19.44 2.03
N ILE A 116 -3.14 -19.42 0.69
CA ILE A 116 -3.87 -18.46 -0.14
C ILE A 116 -5.28 -19.00 -0.40
N THR A 117 -6.29 -18.20 -0.07
CA THR A 117 -7.68 -18.52 -0.37
C THR A 117 -8.10 -18.00 -1.73
N ASN A 118 -9.22 -18.54 -2.22
CA ASN A 118 -9.89 -18.10 -3.42
C ASN A 118 -10.17 -16.59 -3.39
N GLU A 119 -10.71 -16.13 -2.27
CA GLU A 119 -11.11 -14.74 -2.00
C GLU A 119 -9.89 -13.83 -1.98
N ARG A 120 -8.80 -14.24 -1.31
CA ARG A 120 -7.57 -13.45 -1.25
C ARG A 120 -6.93 -13.32 -2.64
N LEU A 121 -6.93 -14.38 -3.43
CA LEU A 121 -6.45 -14.31 -4.82
C LEU A 121 -7.29 -13.35 -5.66
N ASP A 122 -8.62 -13.40 -5.54
CA ASP A 122 -9.51 -12.52 -6.30
C ASP A 122 -9.36 -11.06 -5.87
N GLU A 123 -9.24 -10.79 -4.56
CA GLU A 123 -8.98 -9.46 -4.02
C GLU A 123 -7.70 -8.85 -4.60
N VAL A 124 -6.57 -9.56 -4.49
CA VAL A 124 -5.27 -9.09 -4.99
C VAL A 124 -5.29 -8.91 -6.52
N SER A 125 -5.84 -9.89 -7.25
CA SER A 125 -5.89 -9.84 -8.72
C SER A 125 -6.77 -8.69 -9.22
N ASN A 126 -7.84 -8.38 -8.51
CA ASN A 126 -8.71 -7.25 -8.83
C ASN A 126 -8.03 -5.91 -8.51
N PHE A 127 -7.31 -5.81 -7.39
CA PHE A 127 -6.59 -4.59 -7.01
C PHE A 127 -5.56 -4.16 -8.06
N TYR A 128 -4.78 -5.10 -8.59
CA TYR A 128 -3.75 -4.83 -9.60
C TYR A 128 -4.25 -4.97 -11.04
N ARG A 129 -5.56 -5.05 -11.25
CA ARG A 129 -6.14 -5.09 -12.59
C ARG A 129 -5.88 -3.75 -13.29
N TYR A 130 -5.48 -3.83 -14.55
CA TYR A 130 -5.39 -2.67 -15.42
C TYR A 130 -6.76 -1.99 -15.58
N PRO A 131 -6.87 -0.67 -15.34
CA PRO A 131 -8.07 0.07 -15.67
C PRO A 131 -8.33 0.02 -17.17
N PRO A 132 -9.60 0.04 -17.62
CA PRO A 132 -9.92 0.04 -19.04
C PRO A 132 -9.37 1.30 -19.71
N GLY A 133 -8.65 1.13 -20.83
CA GLY A 133 -8.03 2.22 -21.58
C GLY A 133 -6.58 1.93 -21.92
N ARG A 134 -6.11 2.42 -23.08
CA ARG A 134 -4.75 2.18 -23.55
C ARG A 134 -3.75 2.93 -22.67
N GLY A 135 -2.76 2.22 -22.14
CA GLY A 135 -1.65 2.82 -21.39
C GLY A 135 -1.95 3.13 -19.93
N ASN A 136 -3.11 2.73 -19.42
CA ASN A 136 -3.37 2.83 -17.99
C ASN A 136 -2.45 1.89 -17.21
N LEU A 137 -2.07 2.29 -16.00
CA LEU A 137 -1.36 1.44 -15.05
C LEU A 137 -2.33 0.88 -14.02
N TRP A 138 -1.94 -0.20 -13.36
CA TRP A 138 -2.60 -0.65 -12.13
C TRP A 138 -2.61 0.48 -11.08
N LYS A 139 -3.36 0.32 -9.99
CA LYS A 139 -3.43 1.33 -8.93
C LYS A 139 -2.03 1.58 -8.34
N THR A 140 -1.57 2.83 -8.42
CA THR A 140 -0.29 3.29 -7.85
C THR A 140 -0.50 4.49 -6.94
N LYS A 141 0.50 4.75 -6.10
CA LYS A 141 0.61 5.97 -5.30
C LYS A 141 2.03 6.51 -5.47
N PRO A 142 2.23 7.78 -5.88
CA PRO A 142 3.56 8.32 -6.09
C PRO A 142 4.35 8.38 -4.77
N ALA A 143 5.66 8.16 -4.86
CA ALA A 143 6.59 8.43 -3.78
C ALA A 143 6.87 9.94 -3.67
N GLU A 144 7.16 10.40 -2.45
CA GLU A 144 7.55 11.76 -2.14
C GLU A 144 8.81 11.74 -1.28
N ALA A 145 9.81 12.54 -1.68
CA ALA A 145 11.05 12.67 -0.93
C ALA A 145 11.69 14.03 -1.17
N ASN A 146 12.59 14.41 -0.26
CA ASN A 146 13.45 15.57 -0.40
C ASN A 146 14.91 15.12 -0.53
N ALA A 147 15.64 15.69 -1.47
CA ALA A 147 17.10 15.67 -1.43
C ALA A 147 17.59 16.72 -0.43
N LEU A 148 18.58 16.35 0.36
CA LEU A 148 19.32 17.27 1.21
C LEU A 148 20.50 17.80 0.40
N VAL A 149 20.48 19.09 0.08
CA VAL A 149 21.49 19.73 -0.77
C VAL A 149 22.31 20.72 0.04
N LYS A 150 23.64 20.57 -0.01
CA LYS A 150 24.61 21.47 0.62
C LYS A 150 25.68 21.83 -0.40
N ASP A 151 25.96 23.13 -0.55
CA ASP A 151 26.97 23.64 -1.49
C ASP A 151 26.76 23.12 -2.94
N GLY A 152 25.49 23.04 -3.36
CA GLY A 152 25.10 22.54 -4.68
C GLY A 152 25.22 21.03 -4.88
N LYS A 153 25.51 20.24 -3.83
CA LYS A 153 25.67 18.78 -3.89
C LYS A 153 24.64 18.08 -3.02
N VAL A 154 24.15 16.92 -3.48
CA VAL A 154 23.30 16.05 -2.66
C VAL A 154 24.15 15.39 -1.58
N VAL A 155 23.73 15.53 -0.32
CA VAL A 155 24.38 14.93 0.85
C VAL A 155 23.49 13.89 1.53
N GLY A 156 22.23 13.76 1.12
CA GLY A 156 21.31 12.73 1.60
C GLY A 156 19.92 12.86 0.99
N TYR A 157 19.02 11.96 1.42
CA TYR A 157 17.61 11.97 1.03
C TYR A 157 16.74 11.73 2.25
N GLU A 158 15.58 12.38 2.29
CA GLU A 158 14.54 12.18 3.29
C GLU A 158 13.27 11.73 2.57
N ILE A 159 12.83 10.49 2.81
CA ILE A 159 11.56 9.98 2.28
C ILE A 159 10.43 10.56 3.12
N VAL A 160 9.48 11.23 2.45
CA VAL A 160 8.23 11.73 3.06
C VAL A 160 7.15 10.65 2.96
N SER A 161 7.05 10.00 1.80
CA SER A 161 6.16 8.88 1.54
C SER A 161 6.82 7.92 0.54
N GLY A 162 6.86 6.63 0.83
CA GLY A 162 7.39 5.63 -0.09
C GLY A 162 6.51 5.37 -1.32
N GLY A 163 5.26 5.87 -1.32
CA GLY A 163 4.29 5.54 -2.36
C GLY A 163 3.93 4.05 -2.36
N ALA A 164 3.39 3.56 -3.48
CA ALA A 164 3.04 2.16 -3.69
C ALA A 164 2.90 1.84 -5.19
N GLY A 165 3.09 0.56 -5.53
CA GLY A 165 2.87 0.04 -6.87
C GLY A 165 4.06 0.15 -7.82
N TYR A 166 5.28 0.39 -7.30
CA TYR A 166 6.51 0.26 -8.08
C TYR A 166 6.91 -1.21 -8.20
N THR A 167 7.30 -1.65 -9.41
CA THR A 167 7.82 -3.00 -9.70
C THR A 167 9.33 -2.98 -9.93
N THR A 168 9.88 -1.81 -10.21
CA THR A 168 11.30 -1.52 -10.46
C THR A 168 11.67 -0.22 -9.76
N PRO A 169 12.94 -0.04 -9.33
CA PRO A 169 13.36 1.21 -8.71
C PRO A 169 13.14 2.42 -9.64
N PRO A 170 12.38 3.45 -9.23
CA PRO A 170 12.19 4.64 -10.05
C PRO A 170 13.48 5.45 -10.18
N VAL A 171 13.58 6.22 -11.26
CA VAL A 171 14.64 7.21 -11.45
C VAL A 171 14.34 8.43 -10.58
N VAL A 172 15.36 8.92 -9.87
CA VAL A 172 15.28 10.11 -9.02
C VAL A 172 16.05 11.24 -9.68
N SER A 173 15.42 12.40 -9.85
CA SER A 173 16.08 13.63 -10.27
C SER A 173 15.90 14.74 -9.22
N VAL A 174 16.92 15.59 -9.10
CA VAL A 174 16.95 16.71 -8.14
C VAL A 174 17.03 18.02 -8.94
N PRO A 175 15.94 18.80 -9.02
CA PRO A 175 15.95 20.07 -9.75
C PRO A 175 17.08 20.99 -9.29
N GLY A 176 17.79 21.59 -10.24
CA GLY A 176 18.90 22.51 -9.96
C GLY A 176 20.22 21.84 -9.55
N VAL A 177 20.29 20.51 -9.46
CA VAL A 177 21.52 19.77 -9.16
C VAL A 177 21.81 18.78 -10.29
N SER A 178 22.79 19.10 -11.14
CA SER A 178 23.22 18.20 -12.21
C SER A 178 24.06 17.04 -11.66
N GLY A 179 23.88 15.85 -12.24
CA GLY A 179 24.66 14.66 -11.87
C GLY A 179 24.32 14.06 -10.50
N ALA A 180 23.19 14.44 -9.88
CA ALA A 180 22.70 13.78 -8.68
C ALA A 180 22.45 12.30 -8.98
N SER A 181 23.07 11.41 -8.19
CA SER A 181 22.90 9.97 -8.30
C SER A 181 22.16 9.42 -7.10
N ALA A 182 21.24 8.49 -7.35
CA ALA A 182 20.41 7.88 -6.33
C ALA A 182 20.28 6.38 -6.60
N GLN A 183 20.44 5.58 -5.55
CA GLN A 183 20.12 4.17 -5.54
C GLN A 183 18.85 3.99 -4.72
N VAL A 184 17.77 3.58 -5.40
CA VAL A 184 16.47 3.36 -4.76
C VAL A 184 16.30 1.89 -4.41
N THR A 185 15.86 1.62 -3.19
CA THR A 185 15.44 0.29 -2.74
C THR A 185 13.92 0.26 -2.58
N LEU A 186 13.30 -0.82 -3.06
CA LEU A 186 11.87 -1.06 -2.91
C LEU A 186 11.59 -2.04 -1.78
N SER A 187 10.42 -1.90 -1.17
CA SER A 187 9.84 -2.85 -0.22
C SER A 187 8.53 -3.42 -0.75
N PHE A 188 8.38 -4.74 -0.64
CA PHE A 188 7.22 -5.49 -1.10
C PHE A 188 6.56 -6.21 0.07
N GLY A 189 5.23 -6.23 0.09
CA GLY A 189 4.48 -6.80 1.21
C GLY A 189 2.99 -6.98 0.92
N LYS A 190 2.25 -7.39 1.96
CA LYS A 190 0.81 -7.73 1.86
C LYS A 190 -0.12 -6.52 1.85
N ASP A 191 0.34 -5.39 2.37
CA ASP A 191 -0.44 -4.16 2.48
C ASP A 191 -0.44 -3.41 1.15
N PHE A 192 -1.63 -3.23 0.57
CA PHE A 192 -1.80 -2.56 -0.70
C PHE A 192 -1.35 -1.11 -0.72
N ASP A 193 -1.39 -0.41 0.42
CA ASP A 193 -1.05 1.01 0.50
C ASP A 193 0.47 1.25 0.54
N THR A 194 1.27 0.20 0.76
CA THR A 194 2.74 0.29 0.85
C THR A 194 3.47 -0.79 0.03
N ASN A 195 2.77 -1.68 -0.68
CA ASN A 195 3.40 -2.72 -1.48
C ASN A 195 4.08 -2.13 -2.73
N GLY A 196 5.35 -2.46 -2.93
CA GLY A 196 6.18 -1.82 -3.95
C GLY A 196 6.45 -0.36 -3.61
N SER A 197 6.75 -0.05 -2.36
CA SER A 197 7.08 1.30 -1.89
C SER A 197 8.59 1.56 -1.96
N VAL A 198 8.98 2.81 -2.16
CA VAL A 198 10.36 3.27 -1.96
C VAL A 198 10.69 3.24 -0.47
N SER A 199 11.56 2.33 -0.07
CA SER A 199 11.94 2.13 1.33
C SER A 199 13.28 2.78 1.70
N ALA A 200 14.15 3.00 0.71
CA ALA A 200 15.40 3.72 0.91
C ALA A 200 15.85 4.42 -0.38
N ILE A 201 16.55 5.54 -0.19
CA ILE A 201 17.27 6.25 -1.26
C ILE A 201 18.66 6.55 -0.72
N ALA A 202 19.68 5.97 -1.37
CA ALA A 202 21.07 6.15 -1.00
C ALA A 202 21.84 6.90 -2.09
N ILE A 203 22.88 7.62 -1.70
CA ILE A 203 23.89 8.10 -2.66
C ILE A 203 24.77 6.89 -3.00
N PRO A 204 24.87 6.49 -4.28
CA PRO A 204 25.76 5.41 -4.69
C PRO A 204 27.18 5.66 -4.19
N LYS A 205 27.82 4.62 -3.64
CA LYS A 205 29.26 4.69 -3.40
C LYS A 205 29.94 4.80 -4.75
N ALA A 206 30.93 5.69 -4.88
CA ALA A 206 31.79 5.69 -6.06
C ALA A 206 32.38 4.29 -6.21
N GLU A 207 32.18 3.66 -7.36
CA GLU A 207 32.85 2.39 -7.67
C GLU A 207 34.36 2.66 -7.62
N ALA A 208 35.04 2.03 -6.66
CA ALA A 208 36.49 2.00 -6.64
C ALA A 208 36.94 1.28 -7.91
N LYS A 209 37.48 2.05 -8.87
CA LYS A 209 38.17 1.51 -10.03
C LYS A 209 39.52 0.93 -9.64
#